data_AF-A0AAU8LYZ0-F1
#
_entry.id   AF-A0AAU8LYZ0-F1
#
_cell.length_a   1.000
_cell.length_b   1.000
_cell.length_c   1.000
_cell.angle_alpha   90.00
_cell.angle_beta   90.00
_cell.angle_gamma   90.00
#
_symmetry.space_group_name_H-M   'P 1'
#
loop_
_entity.id
_entity.type
_entity.pdbx_description
1 polymer ?
#
loop_
_entity_poly.entity_id
_entity_poly.type
_entity_poly.pdbx_seq_one_letter_code
_entity_poly.pdbx_strand_id
1 'polypeptide(L)'
;MDVARLQVATINHLQWKSKLSDFFYGLENLTSADVPDHSNCAFGKWLYDTGMQEFSAYPEMKRVEILHKTFHEEIKRLVQMPEEQRKSSEGQQALQAFKAKCDDFVNLLETIQAQAAKDSI
;
A
#
# COMPACT_ATOMS: atom_id res chain seq x y z
N MET A 1 7.26 20.41 -1.48
CA MET A 1 6.77 19.09 -1.07
C MET A 1 5.54 18.76 -1.89
N ASP A 2 5.64 17.80 -2.80
CA ASP A 2 4.55 17.31 -3.64
C ASP A 2 3.61 16.40 -2.83
N VAL A 3 2.81 17.02 -1.97
CA VAL A 3 1.82 16.33 -1.10
C VAL A 3 0.77 15.59 -1.94
N ALA A 4 0.52 16.01 -3.19
CA ALA A 4 -0.45 15.36 -4.06
C ALA A 4 -0.05 13.92 -4.40
N ARG A 5 1.24 13.61 -4.46
CA ARG A 5 1.73 12.23 -4.67
C ARG A 5 1.38 11.31 -3.50
N LEU A 6 1.46 11.81 -2.27
CA LEU A 6 1.05 11.08 -1.07
C LEU A 6 -0.47 10.83 -1.07
N GLN A 7 -1.27 11.81 -1.50
CA GLN A 7 -2.73 11.65 -1.64
C GLN A 7 -3.10 10.58 -2.67
N VAL A 8 -2.47 10.60 -3.84
CA VAL A 8 -2.68 9.56 -4.86
C VAL A 8 -2.27 8.18 -4.34
N ALA A 9 -1.19 8.10 -3.56
CA ALA A 9 -0.75 6.85 -2.93
C ALA A 9 -1.80 6.30 -1.95
N THR A 10 -2.41 7.15 -1.13
CA THR A 10 -3.52 6.80 -0.23
C THR A 10 -4.70 6.23 -1.00
N ILE A 11 -5.16 6.93 -2.06
CA ILE A 11 -6.30 6.49 -2.87
C ILE A 11 -6.03 5.12 -3.50
N ASN A 12 -4.85 4.96 -4.13
CA ASN A 12 -4.48 3.70 -4.76
C ASN A 12 -4.39 2.54 -3.75
N HIS A 13 -3.91 2.79 -2.52
CA HIS A 13 -3.89 1.78 -1.46
C HIS A 13 -5.29 1.35 -1.04
N LEU A 14 -6.21 2.31 -0.85
CA LEU A 14 -7.60 2.00 -0.50
C LEU A 14 -8.30 1.20 -1.61
N GLN A 15 -8.03 1.54 -2.87
CA GLN A 15 -8.51 0.77 -4.02
C GLN A 15 -7.98 -0.67 -4.01
N TRP A 16 -6.69 -0.88 -3.80
CA TRP A 16 -6.11 -2.22 -3.70
C TRP A 16 -6.65 -3.02 -2.51
N LYS A 17 -6.88 -2.36 -1.36
CA LYS A 17 -7.52 -2.97 -0.18
C LYS A 17 -8.93 -3.50 -0.50
N SER A 18 -9.72 -2.72 -1.24
CA SER A 18 -11.04 -3.15 -1.71
C SER A 18 -10.92 -4.30 -2.70
N LYS A 19 -10.11 -4.14 -3.75
CA LYS A 19 -9.92 -5.12 -4.82
C LYS A 19 -9.48 -6.48 -4.29
N LEU A 20 -8.57 -6.50 -3.32
CA LEU A 20 -8.13 -7.74 -2.69
C LEU A 20 -9.23 -8.38 -1.81
N SER A 21 -10.08 -7.58 -1.19
CA SER A 21 -11.26 -8.09 -0.48
C SER A 21 -12.24 -8.76 -1.45
N ASP A 22 -12.54 -8.08 -2.57
CA ASP A 22 -13.43 -8.59 -3.60
C ASP A 22 -12.89 -9.88 -4.21
N PHE A 23 -11.57 -9.97 -4.40
CA PHE A 23 -10.90 -11.19 -4.83
C PHE A 23 -11.13 -12.34 -3.85
N PHE A 24 -10.96 -12.11 -2.54
CA PHE A 24 -11.21 -13.12 -1.50
C PHE A 24 -12.67 -13.59 -1.45
N TYR A 25 -13.63 -12.74 -1.83
CA TYR A 25 -15.05 -13.08 -1.93
C TYR A 25 -15.47 -13.64 -3.30
N GLY A 26 -14.55 -13.76 -4.26
CA GLY A 26 -14.83 -14.25 -5.61
C GLY A 26 -15.57 -13.25 -6.51
N LEU A 27 -15.55 -11.96 -6.15
CA LEU A 27 -16.16 -10.87 -6.92
C LEU A 27 -15.18 -10.23 -7.91
N GLU A 28 -13.88 -10.53 -7.79
CA GLU A 28 -12.79 -10.01 -8.61
C GLU A 28 -11.85 -11.15 -8.97
N ASN A 29 -11.19 -11.05 -10.13
CA ASN A 29 -10.16 -11.99 -10.56
C ASN A 29 -8.81 -11.29 -10.62
N LEU A 30 -7.89 -11.70 -9.75
CA LEU A 30 -6.53 -11.18 -9.70
C LEU A 30 -5.53 -12.29 -10.01
N THR A 31 -4.43 -11.89 -10.64
CA THR A 31 -3.27 -12.72 -10.90
C THR A 31 -2.00 -12.02 -10.43
N SER A 32 -0.89 -12.75 -10.26
CA SER A 32 0.38 -12.13 -9.90
C SER A 32 0.89 -11.11 -10.94
N ALA A 33 0.42 -11.20 -12.18
CA ALA A 33 0.76 -10.24 -13.24
C ALA A 33 0.12 -8.86 -13.02
N ASP A 34 -0.99 -8.79 -12.27
CA ASP A 34 -1.65 -7.54 -11.91
C ASP A 34 -0.89 -6.76 -10.82
N VAL A 35 0.09 -7.39 -10.17
CA VAL A 35 0.84 -6.81 -9.06
C VAL A 35 2.26 -6.46 -9.54
N PRO A 36 2.53 -5.20 -9.90
CA PRO A 36 3.85 -4.80 -10.37
C PRO A 36 4.90 -4.95 -9.26
N ASP A 37 6.18 -4.85 -9.61
CA ASP A 37 7.22 -4.67 -8.61
C ASP A 37 7.06 -3.32 -7.90
N HIS A 38 7.35 -3.28 -6.59
CA HIS A 38 7.24 -2.08 -5.77
C HIS A 38 8.03 -0.90 -6.34
N SER A 39 9.23 -1.12 -6.88
CA SER A 39 10.04 -0.04 -7.45
C SER A 39 9.54 0.44 -8.83
N ASN A 40 8.70 -0.35 -9.49
CA ASN A 40 8.22 -0.08 -10.85
C ASN A 40 6.78 0.47 -10.91
N CYS A 41 6.06 0.47 -9.79
CA CYS A 41 4.75 1.11 -9.70
C CYS A 41 4.89 2.65 -9.72
N ALA A 42 3.83 3.38 -10.06
CA ALA A 42 3.90 4.84 -10.18
C ALA A 42 4.34 5.52 -8.87
N PHE A 43 3.88 5.02 -7.72
CA PHE A 43 4.31 5.51 -6.42
C PHE A 43 5.77 5.18 -6.13
N GLY A 44 6.20 3.94 -6.36
CA GLY A 44 7.58 3.52 -6.14
C GLY A 44 8.58 4.27 -7.01
N LYS A 45 8.27 4.46 -8.30
CA LYS A 45 9.11 5.26 -9.20
C LYS A 45 9.33 6.66 -8.65
N TRP A 46 8.26 7.34 -8.22
CA TRP A 46 8.37 8.66 -7.60
C TRP A 46 9.09 8.61 -6.26
N LEU A 47 8.80 7.63 -5.41
CA LEU A 47 9.37 7.47 -4.07
C LEU A 47 10.90 7.36 -4.15
N TYR A 48 11.41 6.52 -5.05
CA TYR A 48 12.84 6.28 -5.23
C TYR A 48 13.55 7.35 -6.07
N ASP A 49 12.83 8.09 -6.92
CA ASP A 49 13.40 9.18 -7.72
C ASP A 49 13.59 10.44 -6.86
N THR A 50 12.50 10.98 -6.28
CA THR A 50 12.55 12.24 -5.53
C THR A 50 11.88 12.16 -4.16
N GLY A 51 10.88 11.31 -3.96
CA GLY A 51 10.04 11.30 -2.76
C GLY A 51 10.79 11.10 -1.46
N MET A 52 11.74 10.16 -1.41
CA MET A 52 12.55 9.91 -0.20
C MET A 52 13.45 11.09 0.18
N GLN A 53 13.96 11.83 -0.80
CA GLN A 53 14.76 13.03 -0.56
C GLN A 53 13.89 14.22 -0.19
N GLU A 54 12.78 14.42 -0.91
CA GLU A 54 11.86 15.55 -0.71
C GLU A 54 11.24 15.54 0.68
N PHE A 55 10.97 14.36 1.23
CA PHE A 55 10.36 14.17 2.54
C PHE A 55 11.34 13.63 3.59
N SER A 56 12.66 13.84 3.41
CA SER A 56 13.70 13.27 4.28
C SER A 56 13.65 13.78 5.73
N ALA A 57 12.99 14.91 5.96
CA ALA A 57 12.79 15.48 7.30
C ALA A 57 11.77 14.69 8.14
N TYR A 58 10.94 13.86 7.51
CA TYR A 58 9.88 13.10 8.17
C TYR A 58 10.31 11.64 8.37
N PRO A 59 10.60 11.21 9.62
CA PRO A 59 11.04 9.84 9.90
C PRO A 59 10.02 8.78 9.45
N GLU A 60 8.73 9.13 9.38
CA GLU A 60 7.62 8.31 8.90
C GLU A 60 7.83 7.82 7.47
N MET A 61 8.56 8.56 6.62
CA MET A 61 8.81 8.17 5.23
C MET A 61 9.60 6.86 5.10
N LYS A 62 10.51 6.58 6.02
CA LYS A 62 11.21 5.28 6.04
C LYS A 62 10.25 4.13 6.30
N ARG A 63 9.24 4.36 7.15
CA ARG A 63 8.21 3.36 7.43
C ARG A 63 7.29 3.17 6.23
N VAL A 64 6.93 4.24 5.53
CA VAL A 64 6.19 4.21 4.26
C VAL A 64 6.92 3.35 3.23
N GLU A 65 8.23 3.56 3.03
CA GLU A 65 9.04 2.76 2.10
C GLU A 65 9.02 1.26 2.43
N ILE A 66 9.25 0.90 3.70
CA ILE A 66 9.28 -0.49 4.16
C ILE A 66 7.90 -1.16 3.97
N LEU A 67 6.82 -0.48 4.35
CA LEU A 67 5.46 -0.99 4.20
C LEU A 67 5.09 -1.14 2.73
N HIS A 68 5.42 -0.15 1.90
CA HIS A 68 5.17 -0.20 0.45
C HIS A 68 5.80 -1.45 -0.19
N LYS A 69 7.07 -1.73 0.10
CA LYS A 69 7.71 -2.97 -0.36
C LYS A 69 6.98 -4.22 0.13
N THR A 70 6.66 -4.25 1.42
CA THR A 70 5.97 -5.39 2.08
C THR A 70 4.61 -5.67 1.43
N PHE A 71 3.85 -4.63 1.06
CA PHE A 71 2.55 -4.81 0.44
C PHE A 71 2.64 -5.49 -0.92
N HIS A 72 3.59 -5.11 -1.77
CA HIS A 72 3.75 -5.76 -3.07
C HIS A 72 4.07 -7.26 -2.92
N GLU A 73 4.86 -7.64 -1.92
CA GLU A 73 5.18 -9.03 -1.60
C GLU A 73 3.95 -9.77 -1.05
N GLU A 74 3.22 -9.16 -0.11
CA GLU A 74 2.03 -9.75 0.51
C GLU A 74 0.86 -9.89 -0.46
N ILE A 75 0.58 -8.88 -1.30
CA ILE A 75 -0.47 -8.96 -2.32
C ILE A 75 -0.17 -10.09 -3.29
N LYS A 76 1.08 -10.25 -3.74
CA LYS A 76 1.46 -11.39 -4.61
C LYS A 76 1.16 -12.72 -3.95
N ARG A 77 1.53 -12.89 -2.67
CA ARG A 77 1.23 -14.12 -1.91
C ARG A 77 -0.27 -14.36 -1.77
N LEU A 78 -1.04 -13.32 -1.44
CA LEU A 78 -2.48 -13.41 -1.23
C LEU A 78 -3.23 -13.71 -2.54
N VAL A 79 -2.76 -13.16 -3.66
CA VAL A 79 -3.31 -13.43 -5.00
C VAL A 79 -2.99 -14.85 -5.49
N GLN A 80 -1.88 -15.44 -5.04
CA GLN A 80 -1.52 -16.83 -5.34
C GLN A 80 -2.25 -17.85 -4.46
N MET A 81 -2.97 -17.40 -3.43
CA MET A 81 -3.68 -18.27 -2.50
C MET A 81 -4.85 -18.99 -3.21
N PRO A 82 -4.94 -20.34 -3.14
CA PRO A 82 -6.06 -21.09 -3.70
C PRO A 82 -7.41 -20.63 -3.13
N GLU A 83 -8.48 -20.78 -3.91
CA GLU A 83 -9.82 -20.34 -3.51
C GLU A 83 -10.29 -20.95 -2.19
N GLU A 84 -10.03 -22.23 -1.97
CA GLU A 84 -10.36 -22.94 -0.74
C GLU A 84 -9.64 -22.33 0.47
N GLN A 85 -8.36 -21.97 0.30
CA GLN A 85 -7.58 -21.35 1.37
C GLN A 85 -8.02 -19.89 1.61
N ARG A 86 -8.39 -19.13 0.58
CA ARG A 86 -8.94 -17.76 0.73
C ARG A 86 -10.21 -17.75 1.58
N LYS A 87 -11.05 -18.78 1.45
CA LYS A 87 -12.30 -18.93 2.22
C LYS A 87 -12.10 -19.50 3.63
N SER A 88 -10.91 -20.02 3.94
CA SER A 88 -10.58 -20.58 5.24
C SER A 88 -10.35 -19.48 6.31
N SER A 89 -10.38 -19.87 7.58
CA SER A 89 -10.02 -18.97 8.70
C SER A 89 -8.61 -18.38 8.54
N GLU A 90 -7.65 -19.17 8.06
CA GLU A 90 -6.27 -18.72 7.80
C GLU A 90 -6.25 -17.62 6.73
N GLY A 91 -6.96 -17.83 5.62
CA GLY A 91 -7.07 -16.83 4.54
C GLY A 91 -7.70 -15.53 5.01
N GLN A 92 -8.79 -15.63 5.78
CA GLN A 92 -9.46 -14.44 6.34
C GLN A 92 -8.58 -13.69 7.34
N GLN A 93 -7.82 -14.40 8.19
CA GLN A 93 -6.84 -13.79 9.09
C GLN A 93 -5.71 -13.09 8.32
N ALA A 94 -5.21 -13.71 7.24
CA ALA A 94 -4.19 -13.11 6.40
C ALA A 94 -4.69 -11.83 5.71
N LEU A 95 -5.93 -11.84 5.19
CA LEU A 95 -6.57 -10.66 4.63
C LEU A 95 -6.77 -9.56 5.70
N GLN A 96 -7.20 -9.92 6.91
CA GLN A 96 -7.38 -8.96 8.00
C GLN A 96 -6.06 -8.33 8.43
N ALA A 97 -4.99 -9.13 8.54
CA ALA A 97 -3.65 -8.64 8.87
C ALA A 97 -3.11 -7.68 7.80
N PHE A 98 -3.35 -7.99 6.52
CA PHE A 98 -3.02 -7.08 5.41
C PHE A 98 -3.81 -5.76 5.51
N LYS A 99 -5.11 -5.83 5.78
CA LYS A 99 -5.98 -4.66 5.95
C LYS A 99 -5.51 -3.74 7.07
N ALA A 100 -5.11 -4.30 8.21
CA ALA A 100 -4.60 -3.52 9.35
C ALA A 100 -3.31 -2.76 8.98
N LYS A 101 -2.38 -3.40 8.25
CA LYS A 101 -1.17 -2.72 7.76
C LYS A 101 -1.50 -1.62 6.75
N CYS A 102 -2.52 -1.82 5.89
CA CYS A 102 -2.98 -0.76 4.99
C CYS A 102 -3.46 0.47 5.78
N ASP A 103 -4.16 0.27 6.89
CA ASP A 103 -4.62 1.36 7.75
C ASP A 103 -3.43 2.10 8.39
N ASP A 104 -2.40 1.37 8.85
CA ASP A 104 -1.15 1.97 9.32
C ASP A 104 -0.45 2.81 8.24
N PHE A 105 -0.42 2.32 6.99
CA PHE A 105 0.19 3.04 5.87
C PHE A 105 -0.55 4.34 5.53
N VAL A 106 -1.88 4.29 5.51
CA VAL A 106 -2.71 5.49 5.28
C VAL A 106 -2.48 6.52 6.40
N ASN A 107 -2.46 6.09 7.66
CA ASN A 107 -2.19 6.97 8.80
C ASN A 107 -0.81 7.63 8.71
N LEU A 108 0.22 6.91 8.26
CA LEU A 108 1.56 7.47 8.05
C LEU A 108 1.56 8.53 6.94
N LEU A 109 0.92 8.23 5.80
CA LEU A 109 0.80 9.19 4.71
C LEU A 109 0.05 10.45 5.14
N GLU A 110 -1.06 10.31 5.86
CA GLU A 110 -1.83 11.45 6.38
C GLU A 110 -1.03 12.27 7.40
N THR A 111 -0.24 11.61 8.25
CA THR A 111 0.67 12.27 9.18
C THR A 111 1.69 13.14 8.46
N ILE A 112 2.37 12.59 7.45
CA ILE A 112 3.35 13.32 6.65
C ILE A 112 2.70 14.49 5.92
N GLN A 113 1.51 14.29 5.33
CA GLN A 113 0.77 15.35 4.65
C GLN A 113 0.41 16.49 5.61
N ALA A 114 -0.05 16.17 6.83
CA ALA A 114 -0.39 17.16 7.84
C ALA A 114 0.83 17.93 8.37
N GLN A 115 1.99 17.26 8.50
CA GLN A 115 3.25 17.91 8.86
C GLN A 115 3.73 18.83 7.74
N ALA A 116 3.78 18.35 6.49
CA ALA A 116 4.18 19.14 5.33
C ALA A 116 3.29 20.37 5.08
N ALA A 117 1.99 20.27 5.38
CA ALA A 117 1.08 21.41 5.29
C ALA A 117 1.38 22.50 6.33
N LYS A 118 1.83 22.13 7.53
CA LYS A 118 2.23 23.08 8.59
C LYS A 118 3.56 23.75 8.27
N ASP A 119 4.50 23.01 7.70
CA ASP A 119 5.83 23.51 7.34
C ASP A 119 5.83 24.39 6.08
N SER A 120 4.72 24.40 5.33
CA SER A 120 4.51 25.25 4.14
C SER A 120 3.90 26.62 4.47
N ILE A 121 3.67 26.91 5.76
CA ILE A 121 3.14 28.17 6.31
C ILE A 121 4.27 28.92 7.02
#